data_AF-A0A151DWV3-F1
#
_entry.id   AF-A0A151DWV3-F1
#
_cell.length_a   1.000
_cell.length_b   1.000
_cell.length_c   1.000
_cell.angle_alpha   90.00
_cell.angle_beta   90.00
_cell.angle_gamma   90.00
#
_symmetry.space_group_name_H-M   'P 1'
#
loop_
_entity.id
_entity.type
_entity.pdbx_description
1 polymer ?
#
loop_
_entity_poly.entity_id
_entity_poly.type
_entity_poly.pdbx_seq_one_letter_code
_entity_poly.pdbx_strand_id
1 'polypeptide(L)'
;MGFLSLSIISLIIVSGITPSIVAQDEPFLIVDLYNSNDWNDHIDSIIFEGRTYDVVVSSENESVVLDVNITMLGTTYVTSLSEPYITISAPRFDKSDSLIIIATKKGYQNATLELAVLKGELLVVTDRVMVEEKEEFEVVVTDQDGNPVEGAFVFVAEDATPLLTDQYGRVVVLAPEIDIFSTTTIQVIKSGYLPGSTTIHIEAVKGFFFDFTEAQFLQILPILLALLVVIFSIIYVLIKQNRTPKTPMDRKPKNVPNEQLSYPVEKQPGRNKQLRFSQMEKNEITLSNSESRVEEIRIPVQAKKKETTYLSEQKEDTQRPEDDKLHEDEWFKGQDYMRYKLDELTGIIDQQTDGKWFEGQHDTKHKVDEALKKNVKKKKSDENNN
;
A
#
# COMPACT_ATOMS: atom_id res chain seq x y z
N MET A 1 -85.17 19.99 -44.90
CA MET A 1 -84.32 19.61 -43.75
C MET A 1 -83.08 18.93 -44.33
N GLY A 2 -81.83 19.29 -44.07
CA GLY A 2 -81.22 20.41 -43.36
C GLY A 2 -79.96 20.82 -44.12
N PHE A 3 -79.34 21.89 -43.65
CA PHE A 3 -78.36 22.71 -44.35
C PHE A 3 -77.02 22.02 -44.69
N LEU A 4 -76.64 22.19 -45.96
CA LEU A 4 -75.29 22.26 -46.54
C LEU A 4 -74.38 23.17 -45.68
N SER A 5 -73.19 22.72 -45.28
CA SER A 5 -71.92 22.80 -46.03
C SER A 5 -71.34 24.20 -46.15
N LEU A 6 -70.03 24.27 -45.84
CA LEU A 6 -69.07 25.35 -46.12
C LEU A 6 -69.13 26.61 -45.25
N SER A 7 -68.19 26.72 -44.31
CA SER A 7 -67.48 27.98 -44.09
C SER A 7 -66.04 27.70 -43.67
N ILE A 8 -65.17 27.71 -44.68
CA ILE A 8 -63.72 27.83 -44.58
C ILE A 8 -63.43 29.32 -44.27
N ILE A 9 -62.23 29.58 -43.71
CA ILE A 9 -61.51 30.87 -43.66
C ILE A 9 -61.65 31.65 -42.33
N SER A 10 -60.78 31.31 -41.37
CA SER A 10 -59.94 32.30 -40.64
C SER A 10 -58.93 31.56 -39.76
N LEU A 11 -57.88 31.03 -40.39
CA LEU A 11 -56.63 30.68 -39.71
C LEU A 11 -55.63 31.77 -40.08
N ILE A 12 -55.78 32.95 -39.47
CA ILE A 12 -54.77 33.99 -39.54
C ILE A 12 -53.64 33.56 -38.61
N ILE A 13 -52.52 33.28 -39.26
CA ILE A 13 -51.19 33.02 -38.76
C ILE A 13 -50.85 34.09 -37.71
N VAL A 14 -50.99 33.74 -36.43
CA VAL A 14 -50.26 34.40 -35.33
C VAL A 14 -49.10 33.47 -34.99
N SER A 15 -48.20 33.27 -35.95
CA SER A 15 -46.82 32.88 -35.65
C SER A 15 -46.14 34.12 -35.12
N GLY A 16 -46.55 34.49 -33.90
CA GLY A 16 -45.87 35.48 -33.11
C GLY A 16 -44.41 35.05 -33.03
N ILE A 17 -43.56 35.96 -33.46
CA ILE A 17 -42.14 35.98 -33.23
C ILE A 17 -41.95 35.78 -31.72
N THR A 18 -41.86 34.55 -31.25
CA THR A 18 -41.19 34.29 -29.98
C THR A 18 -39.75 34.65 -30.30
N PRO A 19 -39.18 35.71 -29.71
CA PRO A 19 -37.75 35.89 -29.83
C PRO A 19 -37.16 34.57 -29.38
N SER A 20 -36.39 33.92 -30.25
CA SER A 20 -35.45 32.92 -29.80
C SER A 20 -34.61 33.67 -28.77
N ILE A 21 -34.95 33.48 -27.50
CA ILE A 21 -34.10 33.85 -26.40
C ILE A 21 -32.90 32.97 -26.68
N VAL A 22 -31.92 33.56 -27.35
CA VAL A 22 -30.56 33.05 -27.36
C VAL A 22 -30.30 32.79 -25.90
N ALA A 23 -30.24 31.52 -25.51
CA ALA A 23 -29.77 31.12 -24.21
C ALA A 23 -28.34 31.64 -24.16
N GLN A 24 -28.20 32.90 -23.76
CA GLN A 24 -26.94 33.43 -23.31
C GLN A 24 -26.60 32.51 -22.15
N ASP A 25 -25.49 31.80 -22.32
CA ASP A 25 -24.93 30.95 -21.29
C ASP A 25 -24.85 31.80 -20.02
N GLU A 26 -25.73 31.52 -19.06
CA GLU A 26 -25.72 32.26 -17.81
C GLU A 26 -24.39 31.94 -17.12
N PRO A 27 -23.63 32.94 -16.64
CA PRO A 27 -22.34 32.69 -16.00
C PRO A 27 -22.52 31.74 -14.81
N PHE A 28 -21.58 30.82 -14.59
CA PHE A 28 -21.62 29.95 -13.42
C PHE A 28 -20.98 30.60 -12.20
N LEU A 29 -21.54 30.29 -11.02
CA LEU A 29 -20.90 30.57 -9.74
C LEU A 29 -19.91 29.46 -9.40
N ILE A 30 -18.89 29.80 -8.63
CA ILE A 30 -17.96 28.87 -8.01
C ILE A 30 -18.00 29.14 -6.51
N VAL A 31 -18.11 28.09 -5.70
CA VAL A 31 -18.04 28.20 -4.24
C VAL A 31 -16.67 27.71 -3.82
N ASP A 32 -15.88 28.63 -3.29
CA ASP A 32 -14.55 28.35 -2.77
C ASP A 32 -14.60 28.36 -1.24
N LEU A 33 -13.83 27.47 -0.62
CA LEU A 33 -13.71 27.37 0.81
C LEU A 33 -12.26 27.57 1.24
N TYR A 34 -12.05 28.38 2.26
CA TYR A 34 -10.73 28.65 2.83
C TYR A 34 -10.73 28.40 4.33
N ASN A 35 -9.59 28.02 4.88
CA ASN A 35 -9.42 27.96 6.32
C ASN A 35 -9.45 29.38 6.91
N SER A 36 -10.34 29.67 7.86
CA SER A 36 -10.46 31.05 8.40
C SER A 36 -9.19 31.52 9.11
N ASN A 37 -8.32 30.59 9.53
CA ASN A 37 -7.04 30.93 10.16
C ASN A 37 -5.88 31.05 9.15
N ASP A 38 -6.03 30.51 7.94
CA ASP A 38 -5.02 30.56 6.87
C ASP A 38 -5.70 30.63 5.50
N TRP A 39 -5.82 31.84 4.96
CA TRP A 39 -6.46 32.07 3.66
C TRP A 39 -5.66 31.54 2.46
N ASN A 40 -4.44 31.04 2.66
CA ASN A 40 -3.70 30.35 1.60
C ASN A 40 -4.07 28.86 1.50
N ASP A 41 -4.79 28.34 2.49
CA ASP A 41 -5.23 26.94 2.57
C ASP A 41 -6.62 26.82 1.93
N HIS A 42 -6.64 26.53 0.63
CA HIS A 42 -7.85 26.26 -0.13
C HIS A 42 -8.33 24.83 0.13
N ILE A 43 -9.63 24.69 0.41
CA ILE A 43 -10.24 23.43 0.82
C ILE A 43 -11.14 22.91 -0.28
N ASP A 44 -10.75 21.78 -0.89
CA ASP A 44 -11.47 21.21 -2.02
C ASP A 44 -12.73 20.44 -1.59
N SER A 45 -12.59 19.54 -0.61
CA SER A 45 -13.64 18.53 -0.36
C SER A 45 -13.74 18.03 1.08
N ILE A 46 -12.78 18.35 1.96
CA ILE A 46 -12.72 17.78 3.31
C ILE A 46 -12.60 18.89 4.35
N ILE A 47 -13.50 18.87 5.33
CA ILE A 47 -13.47 19.77 6.48
C ILE A 47 -13.42 18.98 7.78
N PHE A 48 -12.81 19.56 8.81
CA PHE A 48 -12.71 18.96 10.13
C PHE A 48 -13.72 19.57 11.08
N GLU A 49 -14.38 18.74 11.87
CA GLU A 49 -15.45 19.13 12.78
C GLU A 49 -15.03 20.25 13.74
N GLY A 50 -15.92 21.20 13.99
CA GLY A 50 -15.67 22.31 14.91
C GLY A 50 -14.67 23.37 14.41
N ARG A 51 -13.94 23.14 13.31
CA ARG A 51 -13.10 24.17 12.68
C ARG A 51 -13.96 25.21 11.95
N THR A 52 -13.38 26.39 11.73
CA THR A 52 -14.03 27.50 11.03
C THR A 52 -13.46 27.66 9.63
N TYR A 53 -14.35 27.93 8.67
CA TYR A 53 -14.03 28.09 7.27
C TYR A 53 -14.70 29.34 6.70
N ASP A 54 -14.03 30.02 5.79
CA ASP A 54 -14.56 31.17 5.08
C ASP A 54 -15.04 30.73 3.69
N VAL A 55 -16.32 30.95 3.41
CA VAL A 55 -16.96 30.64 2.13
C VAL A 55 -16.92 31.89 1.27
N VAL A 56 -16.29 31.78 0.10
CA VAL A 56 -16.21 32.84 -0.90
C VAL A 56 -16.95 32.35 -2.14
N VAL A 57 -17.72 33.24 -2.77
CA VAL A 57 -18.37 32.92 -4.05
C VAL A 57 -17.72 33.75 -5.13
N SER A 58 -17.16 33.07 -6.12
CA SER A 58 -16.49 33.66 -7.27
C SER A 58 -17.25 33.33 -8.56
N SER A 59 -16.90 34.02 -9.64
CA SER A 59 -17.36 33.72 -11.00
C SER A 59 -16.25 33.00 -11.76
N GLU A 60 -16.52 32.54 -12.98
CA GLU A 60 -15.54 31.87 -13.86
C GLU A 60 -14.23 32.65 -14.08
N ASN A 61 -14.28 33.98 -13.94
CA ASN A 61 -13.12 34.85 -14.07
C ASN A 61 -12.42 35.14 -12.72
N GLU A 62 -12.64 34.29 -11.72
CA GLU A 62 -12.10 34.38 -10.35
C GLU A 62 -12.46 35.69 -9.62
N SER A 63 -13.47 36.39 -10.12
CA SER A 63 -13.94 37.64 -9.52
C SER A 63 -15.02 37.36 -8.49
N VAL A 64 -14.82 37.87 -7.26
CA VAL A 64 -15.77 37.72 -6.15
C VAL A 64 -17.14 38.30 -6.52
N VAL A 65 -18.19 37.53 -6.27
CA VAL A 65 -19.58 37.88 -6.56
C VAL A 65 -20.31 38.25 -5.27
N LEU A 66 -20.77 39.49 -5.18
CA LEU A 66 -21.53 40.01 -4.03
C LEU A 66 -23.04 39.73 -4.13
N ASP A 67 -23.80 39.97 -3.07
CA ASP A 67 -25.28 39.78 -3.03
C ASP A 67 -25.69 38.35 -3.43
N VAL A 68 -24.89 37.35 -3.06
CA VAL A 68 -25.16 35.93 -3.30
C VAL A 68 -25.88 35.35 -2.09
N ASN A 69 -26.96 34.59 -2.34
CA ASN A 69 -27.64 33.82 -1.30
C ASN A 69 -26.92 32.48 -1.13
N ILE A 70 -26.26 32.28 0.00
CA ILE A 70 -25.55 31.04 0.35
C ILE A 70 -26.41 30.27 1.36
N THR A 71 -26.84 29.07 1.01
CA THR A 71 -27.68 28.21 1.85
C THR A 71 -26.91 26.97 2.30
N MET A 72 -26.93 26.69 3.61
CA MET A 72 -26.34 25.50 4.22
C MET A 72 -27.11 25.13 5.48
N LEU A 73 -27.27 23.84 5.76
CA LEU A 73 -27.98 23.32 6.94
C LEU A 73 -29.37 23.96 7.18
N GLY A 74 -30.06 24.35 6.10
CA GLY A 74 -31.37 25.01 6.15
C GLY A 74 -31.35 26.51 6.51
N THR A 75 -30.17 27.11 6.66
CA THR A 75 -29.97 28.55 6.89
C THR A 75 -29.44 29.23 5.64
N THR A 76 -29.92 30.43 5.35
CA THR A 76 -29.50 31.23 4.19
C THR A 76 -28.85 32.53 4.64
N TYR A 77 -27.67 32.79 4.11
CA TYR A 77 -26.87 34.00 4.33
C TYR A 77 -26.78 34.78 3.02
N VAL A 78 -26.53 36.09 3.11
CA VAL A 78 -26.39 36.97 1.94
C VAL A 78 -25.06 37.70 2.04
N THR A 79 -24.20 37.57 1.03
CA THR A 79 -22.94 38.32 0.96
C THR A 79 -23.18 39.78 0.61
N SER A 80 -22.29 40.68 1.03
CA SER A 80 -22.42 42.12 0.76
C SER A 80 -21.05 42.76 0.53
N LEU A 81 -21.01 44.02 0.12
CA LEU A 81 -19.75 44.73 -0.08
C LEU A 81 -18.91 44.85 1.22
N SER A 82 -19.56 44.93 2.38
CA SER A 82 -18.89 44.97 3.69
C SER A 82 -18.45 43.59 4.18
N GLU A 83 -19.14 42.53 3.74
CA GLU A 83 -18.91 41.14 4.14
C GLU A 83 -18.96 40.25 2.87
N PRO A 84 -17.86 40.22 2.08
CA PRO A 84 -17.84 39.53 0.80
C PRO A 84 -17.75 38.00 0.94
N TYR A 85 -17.54 37.50 2.15
CA TYR A 85 -17.48 36.08 2.51
C TYR A 85 -18.31 35.84 3.77
N ILE A 86 -18.60 34.58 4.06
CA ILE A 86 -19.22 34.16 5.32
C ILE A 86 -18.32 33.17 6.05
N THR A 87 -18.20 33.33 7.37
CA THR A 87 -17.48 32.36 8.21
C THR A 87 -18.47 31.33 8.75
N ILE A 88 -18.15 30.06 8.58
CA ILE A 88 -18.97 28.92 8.99
C ILE A 88 -18.17 28.04 9.94
N SER A 89 -18.87 27.31 10.81
CA SER A 89 -18.25 26.28 11.65
C SER A 89 -18.69 24.91 11.16
N ALA A 90 -17.73 24.02 10.89
CA ALA A 90 -18.01 22.66 10.47
C ALA A 90 -18.86 21.95 11.53
N PRO A 91 -19.93 21.25 11.14
CA PRO A 91 -20.77 20.52 12.09
C PRO A 91 -19.97 19.41 12.77
N ARG A 92 -20.49 18.91 13.89
CA ARG A 92 -19.93 17.72 14.52
C ARG A 92 -20.19 16.49 13.65
N PHE A 93 -19.19 15.62 13.53
CA PHE A 93 -19.25 14.37 12.76
C PHE A 93 -20.37 13.45 13.23
N ASP A 94 -20.65 13.43 14.54
CA ASP A 94 -21.75 12.63 15.12
C ASP A 94 -23.15 13.12 14.74
N LYS A 95 -23.26 14.34 14.18
CA LYS A 95 -24.51 14.92 13.69
C LYS A 95 -24.63 14.86 12.17
N SER A 96 -23.54 15.08 11.45
CA SER A 96 -23.50 15.10 9.99
C SER A 96 -22.10 14.72 9.52
N ASP A 97 -21.99 13.74 8.65
CA ASP A 97 -20.76 13.31 7.98
C ASP A 97 -20.50 14.05 6.66
N SER A 98 -21.46 14.86 6.19
CA SER A 98 -21.30 15.75 5.05
C SER A 98 -21.92 17.13 5.29
N LEU A 99 -21.49 18.10 4.48
CA LEU A 99 -22.02 19.46 4.42
C LEU A 99 -22.23 19.86 2.96
N ILE A 100 -23.43 20.34 2.63
CA ILE A 100 -23.76 20.85 1.30
C ILE A 100 -23.96 22.37 1.40
N ILE A 101 -23.23 23.11 0.56
CA ILE A 101 -23.31 24.56 0.43
C ILE A 101 -23.88 24.87 -0.96
N ILE A 102 -24.98 25.63 -1.00
CA ILE A 102 -25.64 26.02 -2.25
C ILE A 102 -25.58 27.54 -2.38
N ALA A 103 -24.96 28.03 -3.45
CA ALA A 103 -24.91 29.45 -3.79
C ALA A 103 -25.88 29.76 -4.93
N THR A 104 -26.73 30.76 -4.74
CA THR A 104 -27.74 31.18 -5.72
C THR A 104 -27.72 32.69 -5.90
N LYS A 105 -27.78 33.15 -7.16
CA LYS A 105 -27.90 34.56 -7.52
C LYS A 105 -28.64 34.71 -8.83
N LYS A 106 -29.55 35.68 -8.92
CA LYS A 106 -30.32 35.94 -10.15
C LYS A 106 -29.38 36.29 -11.31
N GLY A 107 -29.56 35.61 -12.44
CA GLY A 107 -28.74 35.79 -13.65
C GLY A 107 -27.43 35.01 -13.63
N TYR A 108 -27.29 34.06 -12.70
CA TYR A 108 -26.19 33.10 -12.62
C TYR A 108 -26.76 31.69 -12.46
N GLN A 109 -26.01 30.69 -12.93
CA GLN A 109 -26.28 29.30 -12.60
C GLN A 109 -25.94 29.05 -11.12
N ASN A 110 -26.76 28.21 -10.46
CA ASN A 110 -26.53 27.85 -9.06
C ASN A 110 -25.27 26.99 -8.94
N ALA A 111 -24.48 27.23 -7.90
CA ALA A 111 -23.35 26.39 -7.55
C ALA A 111 -23.64 25.56 -6.31
N THR A 112 -23.14 24.33 -6.28
CA THR A 112 -23.27 23.41 -5.15
C THR A 112 -21.89 22.84 -4.84
N LEU A 113 -21.48 22.94 -3.58
CA LEU A 113 -20.26 22.34 -3.05
C LEU A 113 -20.65 21.32 -1.98
N GLU A 114 -20.19 20.09 -2.13
CA GLU A 114 -20.40 19.00 -1.17
C GLU A 114 -19.06 18.69 -0.51
N LEU A 115 -19.06 18.68 0.82
CA LEU A 115 -17.88 18.51 1.65
C LEU A 115 -18.08 17.31 2.58
N ALA A 116 -17.04 16.48 2.72
CA ALA A 116 -16.97 15.46 3.75
C ALA A 116 -16.54 16.11 5.07
N VAL A 117 -17.28 15.81 6.14
CA VAL A 117 -16.94 16.23 7.50
C VAL A 117 -16.19 15.08 8.16
N LEU A 118 -15.02 15.35 8.74
CA LEU A 118 -14.22 14.38 9.48
C LEU A 118 -13.85 14.92 10.86
N LYS A 119 -13.49 14.03 11.78
CA LYS A 119 -13.00 14.36 13.12
C LYS A 119 -11.55 14.86 13.10
N GLY A 120 -10.75 14.35 12.17
CA GLY A 120 -9.31 14.62 12.13
C GLY A 120 -8.53 13.72 11.19
N GLU A 121 -7.21 13.83 11.29
CA GLU A 121 -6.21 12.99 10.63
C GLU A 121 -5.60 12.02 11.63
N LEU A 122 -5.35 10.77 11.19
CA LEU A 122 -4.66 9.79 12.01
C LEU A 122 -3.15 9.92 11.83
N LEU A 123 -2.45 10.02 12.94
CA LEU A 123 -0.99 9.94 13.03
C LEU A 123 -0.60 8.62 13.67
N VAL A 124 0.41 7.97 13.10
CA VAL A 124 0.86 6.64 13.50
C VAL A 124 2.32 6.72 13.90
N VAL A 125 2.62 6.33 15.14
CA VAL A 125 3.97 6.32 15.70
C VAL A 125 4.25 4.92 16.21
N THR A 126 5.43 4.39 15.88
CA THR A 126 5.90 3.11 16.42
C THR A 126 6.96 3.35 17.48
N ASP A 127 7.06 2.46 18.46
CA ASP A 127 8.13 2.50 19.47
C ASP A 127 9.51 2.20 18.86
N ARG A 128 9.53 1.45 17.76
CA ARG A 128 10.74 1.06 17.03
C ARG A 128 10.60 1.27 15.53
N VAL A 129 11.71 1.62 14.90
CA VAL A 129 11.82 1.75 13.43
C VAL A 129 12.35 0.45 12.81
N MET A 130 13.07 -0.36 13.59
CA MET A 130 13.62 -1.66 13.20
C MET A 130 13.15 -2.73 14.19
N VAL A 131 12.58 -3.82 13.68
CA VAL A 131 12.01 -4.91 14.46
C VAL A 131 12.43 -6.24 13.85
N GLU A 132 12.74 -7.25 14.66
CA GLU A 132 13.04 -8.58 14.15
C GLU A 132 11.75 -9.33 13.76
N GLU A 133 11.79 -10.25 12.81
CA GLU A 133 10.61 -11.06 12.48
C GLU A 133 10.03 -11.76 13.71
N LYS A 134 8.71 -11.89 13.78
CA LYS A 134 7.99 -12.51 14.91
C LYS A 134 8.27 -11.83 16.26
N GLU A 135 8.93 -10.68 16.29
CA GLU A 135 9.04 -9.85 17.49
C GLU A 135 7.79 -8.96 17.61
N GLU A 136 7.37 -8.72 18.85
CA GLU A 136 6.30 -7.79 19.15
C GLU A 136 6.82 -6.35 19.22
N PHE A 137 6.05 -5.41 18.67
CA PHE A 137 6.31 -3.98 18.75
C PHE A 137 5.01 -3.20 18.99
N GLU A 138 5.13 -1.98 19.49
CA GLU A 138 3.99 -1.15 19.87
C GLU A 138 3.70 -0.09 18.79
N VAL A 139 2.43 -0.02 18.39
CA VAL A 139 1.91 1.03 17.51
C VAL A 139 0.99 1.93 18.32
N VAL A 140 1.26 3.23 18.27
CA VAL A 140 0.46 4.28 18.90
C VAL A 140 -0.21 5.11 17.81
N VAL A 141 -1.52 5.24 17.91
CA VAL A 141 -2.36 6.01 16.99
C VAL A 141 -2.94 7.21 17.73
N THR A 142 -2.65 8.40 17.21
CA THR A 142 -3.20 9.66 17.71
C THR A 142 -3.91 10.43 16.61
N ASP A 143 -4.75 11.39 16.99
CA ASP A 143 -5.21 12.41 16.05
C ASP A 143 -4.14 13.50 15.83
N GLN A 144 -4.42 14.47 14.96
CA GLN A 144 -3.55 15.61 14.69
C GLN A 144 -3.29 16.51 15.91
N ASP A 145 -4.14 16.44 16.94
CA ASP A 145 -4.05 17.21 18.17
C ASP A 145 -3.29 16.43 19.27
N GLY A 146 -2.83 15.21 18.97
CA GLY A 146 -2.09 14.34 19.86
C GLY A 146 -2.95 13.53 20.84
N ASN A 147 -4.28 13.51 20.66
CA ASN A 147 -5.16 12.69 21.48
C ASN A 147 -5.15 11.23 21.01
N PRO A 148 -5.19 10.25 21.93
CA PRO A 148 -5.22 8.84 21.56
C PRO A 148 -6.55 8.48 20.86
N VAL A 149 -6.46 7.67 19.81
CA VAL A 149 -7.64 7.20 19.06
C VAL A 149 -7.93 5.74 19.37
N GLU A 150 -8.97 5.51 20.18
CA GLU A 150 -9.44 4.17 20.52
C GLU A 150 -10.14 3.48 19.35
N GLY A 151 -9.96 2.16 19.20
CA GLY A 151 -10.65 1.30 18.25
C GLY A 151 -10.39 1.63 16.78
N ALA A 152 -9.20 2.15 16.46
CA ALA A 152 -8.71 2.28 15.09
C ALA A 152 -8.21 0.91 14.60
N PHE A 153 -8.44 0.60 13.33
CA PHE A 153 -7.97 -0.63 12.71
C PHE A 153 -6.54 -0.41 12.20
N VAL A 154 -5.60 -1.23 12.67
CA VAL A 154 -4.19 -1.21 12.30
C VAL A 154 -3.88 -2.43 11.43
N PHE A 155 -3.33 -2.19 10.24
CA PHE A 155 -2.90 -3.18 9.26
C PHE A 155 -1.39 -3.10 9.11
N VAL A 156 -0.69 -4.19 9.38
CA VAL A 156 0.78 -4.22 9.33
C VAL A 156 1.29 -4.91 8.06
N ALA A 157 0.42 -5.46 7.23
CA ALA A 157 0.70 -5.87 5.86
C ALA A 157 -0.62 -5.93 5.09
N GLU A 158 -0.58 -5.97 3.76
CA GLU A 158 -1.79 -6.04 2.92
C GLU A 158 -2.68 -7.25 3.30
N ASP A 159 -2.07 -8.37 3.69
CA ASP A 159 -2.76 -9.62 4.03
C ASP A 159 -2.96 -9.83 5.54
N ALA A 160 -2.56 -8.86 6.39
CA ALA A 160 -2.63 -9.02 7.83
C ALA A 160 -4.06 -8.83 8.36
N THR A 161 -4.44 -9.61 9.37
CA THR A 161 -5.69 -9.39 10.10
C THR A 161 -5.63 -8.05 10.85
N PRO A 162 -6.65 -7.19 10.73
CA PRO A 162 -6.64 -5.91 11.40
C PRO A 162 -6.69 -6.07 12.92
N LEU A 163 -5.88 -5.27 13.61
CA LEU A 163 -5.87 -5.17 15.06
C LEU A 163 -6.55 -3.85 15.49
N LEU A 164 -7.19 -3.85 16.66
CA LEU A 164 -7.86 -2.68 17.20
C LEU A 164 -7.01 -2.01 18.28
N THR A 165 -6.92 -0.68 18.22
CA THR A 165 -6.29 0.11 19.30
C THR A 165 -7.15 0.14 20.55
N ASP A 166 -6.49 0.20 21.71
CA ASP A 166 -7.13 0.33 23.02
C ASP A 166 -7.53 1.78 23.35
N GLN A 167 -8.05 2.03 24.56
CA GLN A 167 -8.45 3.35 25.04
C GLN A 167 -7.31 4.40 25.07
N TYR A 168 -6.06 3.97 24.99
CA TYR A 168 -4.87 4.82 24.94
C TYR A 168 -4.30 4.94 23.51
N GLY A 169 -5.04 4.46 22.50
CA GLY A 169 -4.63 4.48 21.11
C GLY A 169 -3.50 3.50 20.81
N ARG A 170 -3.25 2.51 21.67
CA ARG A 170 -2.11 1.59 21.56
C ARG A 170 -2.55 0.23 21.07
N VAL A 171 -1.67 -0.43 20.33
CA VAL A 171 -1.83 -1.83 19.95
C VAL A 171 -0.46 -2.50 19.87
N VAL A 172 -0.38 -3.73 20.39
CA VAL A 172 0.81 -4.57 20.25
C VAL A 172 0.64 -5.41 18.99
N VAL A 173 1.63 -5.36 18.12
CA VAL A 173 1.64 -6.01 16.83
C VAL A 173 2.80 -6.99 16.77
N LEU A 174 2.56 -8.17 16.19
CA LEU A 174 3.61 -9.12 15.85
C LEU A 174 4.18 -8.83 14.45
N ALA A 175 5.49 -8.67 14.32
CA ALA A 175 6.14 -8.47 13.03
C ALA A 175 5.91 -9.70 12.12
N PRO A 176 5.51 -9.50 10.84
CA PRO A 176 5.35 -10.60 9.90
C PRO A 176 6.65 -11.38 9.66
N GLU A 177 6.50 -12.64 9.28
CA GLU A 177 7.60 -13.50 8.84
C GLU A 177 8.07 -13.08 7.45
N ILE A 178 9.38 -12.95 7.28
CA ILE A 178 9.98 -12.48 6.02
C ILE A 178 11.24 -13.31 5.70
N ASP A 179 11.40 -13.65 4.42
CA ASP A 179 12.57 -14.42 3.97
C ASP A 179 13.85 -13.56 3.90
N ILE A 180 13.69 -12.25 3.64
CA ILE A 180 14.77 -11.25 3.55
C ILE A 180 14.32 -9.96 4.22
N PHE A 181 15.27 -9.09 4.59
CA PHE A 181 14.97 -7.77 5.16
C PHE A 181 13.97 -7.00 4.27
N SER A 182 12.91 -6.49 4.89
CA SER A 182 11.79 -5.89 4.16
C SER A 182 11.28 -4.64 4.86
N THR A 183 10.89 -3.64 4.07
CA THR A 183 10.20 -2.45 4.58
C THR A 183 8.71 -2.66 4.45
N THR A 184 8.01 -2.50 5.56
CA THR A 184 6.59 -2.79 5.66
C THR A 184 5.82 -1.52 6.05
N THR A 185 4.70 -1.28 5.37
CA THR A 185 3.84 -0.13 5.64
C THR A 185 2.73 -0.52 6.60
N ILE A 186 2.66 0.21 7.71
CA ILE A 186 1.55 0.14 8.67
C ILE A 186 0.50 1.15 8.23
N GLN A 187 -0.71 0.68 7.95
CA GLN A 187 -1.85 1.51 7.61
C GLN A 187 -2.86 1.51 8.75
N VAL A 188 -3.45 2.67 9.02
CA VAL A 188 -4.44 2.83 10.09
C VAL A 188 -5.68 3.52 9.55
N ILE A 189 -6.84 2.93 9.82
CA ILE A 189 -8.13 3.46 9.41
C ILE A 189 -9.10 3.52 10.59
N LYS A 190 -9.89 4.59 10.64
CA LYS A 190 -10.95 4.79 11.63
C LYS A 190 -12.08 5.55 10.95
N SER A 191 -13.33 5.10 11.12
CA SER A 191 -14.48 5.83 10.60
C SER A 191 -14.52 7.25 11.17
N GLY A 192 -14.67 8.23 10.28
CA GLY A 192 -14.66 9.65 10.61
C GLY A 192 -13.28 10.27 10.72
N TYR A 193 -12.20 9.58 10.37
CA TYR A 193 -10.86 10.17 10.30
C TYR A 193 -10.24 9.95 8.91
N LEU A 194 -9.31 10.82 8.52
CA LEU A 194 -8.42 10.55 7.40
C LEU A 194 -7.46 9.41 7.76
N PRO A 195 -7.24 8.45 6.84
CA PRO A 195 -6.35 7.33 7.08
C PRO A 195 -4.91 7.81 7.28
N GLY A 196 -4.20 7.13 8.18
CA GLY A 196 -2.79 7.38 8.49
C GLY A 196 -1.92 6.21 8.08
N SER A 197 -0.63 6.47 7.85
CA SER A 197 0.33 5.40 7.58
C SER A 197 1.73 5.74 8.06
N THR A 198 2.51 4.72 8.41
CA THR A 198 3.95 4.83 8.70
C THR A 198 4.67 3.59 8.17
N THR A 199 6.00 3.64 8.07
CA THR A 199 6.81 2.50 7.60
C THR A 199 7.76 2.04 8.68
N ILE A 200 7.98 0.73 8.72
CA ILE A 200 8.96 0.08 9.59
C ILE A 200 9.86 -0.84 8.79
N HIS A 201 11.06 -1.07 9.29
CA HIS A 201 12.00 -2.03 8.75
C HIS A 201 11.95 -3.31 9.58
N ILE A 202 11.81 -4.45 8.90
CA ILE A 202 11.78 -5.75 9.56
C ILE A 202 13.01 -6.53 9.11
N GLU A 203 13.75 -7.06 10.09
CA GLU A 203 14.93 -7.89 9.87
C GLU A 203 14.60 -9.37 10.08
N ALA A 204 15.03 -10.23 9.16
CA ALA A 204 14.91 -11.66 9.34
C ALA A 204 15.80 -12.11 10.52
N VAL A 205 15.23 -12.89 11.44
CA VAL A 205 15.95 -13.48 12.56
C VAL A 205 16.88 -14.52 11.95
N LYS A 206 18.20 -14.28 12.06
CA LYS A 206 19.23 -15.23 11.62
C LYS A 206 19.14 -16.50 12.45
N GLY A 207 18.27 -17.42 12.04
CA GLY A 207 17.77 -18.39 12.99
C GLY A 207 17.16 -19.68 12.47
N PHE A 208 17.18 -20.05 11.18
CA PHE A 208 16.74 -21.40 10.79
C PHE A 208 17.51 -21.98 9.57
N PHE A 209 18.62 -22.64 9.89
CA PHE A 209 19.32 -23.72 9.16
C PHE A 209 19.88 -23.57 7.73
N PHE A 210 19.56 -22.57 6.91
CA PHE A 210 20.13 -22.50 5.55
C PHE A 210 20.42 -21.09 5.00
N ASP A 211 20.93 -20.17 5.82
CA ASP A 211 21.63 -18.98 5.29
C ASP A 211 23.03 -19.35 4.76
N PHE A 212 23.11 -20.40 3.94
CA PHE A 212 24.30 -20.60 3.13
C PHE A 212 24.16 -19.66 1.95
N THR A 213 24.94 -18.59 1.98
CA THR A 213 25.25 -17.87 0.74
C THR A 213 25.70 -18.90 -0.32
N GLU A 214 25.44 -18.63 -1.60
CA GLU A 214 25.81 -19.53 -2.70
C GLU A 214 27.28 -19.99 -2.61
N ALA A 215 28.16 -19.09 -2.16
CA ALA A 215 29.56 -19.36 -1.89
C ALA A 215 29.80 -20.39 -0.77
N GLN A 216 29.06 -20.31 0.35
CA GLN A 216 29.17 -21.25 1.46
C GLN A 216 28.58 -22.62 1.11
N PHE A 217 27.51 -22.67 0.33
CA PHE A 217 26.94 -23.92 -0.16
C PHE A 217 27.94 -24.67 -1.04
N LEU A 218 28.59 -23.97 -1.98
CA LEU A 218 29.65 -24.55 -2.82
C LEU A 218 30.86 -25.04 -2.01
N GLN A 219 31.17 -24.39 -0.89
CA GLN A 219 32.27 -24.79 -0.02
C GLN A 219 31.95 -26.06 0.80
N ILE A 220 30.67 -26.28 1.15
CA ILE A 220 30.22 -27.43 1.95
C ILE A 220 29.82 -28.62 1.05
N LEU A 221 29.51 -28.39 -0.23
CA LEU A 221 29.16 -29.41 -1.22
C LEU A 221 30.12 -30.63 -1.25
N PRO A 222 31.47 -30.49 -1.22
CA PRO A 222 32.37 -31.62 -1.27
C PRO A 222 32.28 -32.50 -0.01
N ILE A 223 32.07 -31.86 1.16
CA ILE A 223 31.91 -32.56 2.45
C ILE A 223 30.61 -33.35 2.42
N LEU A 224 29.51 -32.73 1.96
CA LEU A 224 28.21 -33.38 1.86
C LEU A 224 28.24 -34.56 0.88
N LEU A 225 28.93 -34.42 -0.26
CA LEU A 225 29.11 -35.48 -1.25
C LEU A 225 29.96 -36.63 -0.71
N ALA A 226 31.03 -36.34 0.06
CA ALA A 226 31.84 -37.36 0.72
C ALA A 226 31.01 -38.16 1.76
N LEU A 227 30.20 -37.46 2.56
CA LEU A 227 29.32 -38.08 3.56
C LEU A 227 28.28 -39.00 2.90
N LEU A 228 27.70 -38.55 1.79
CA LEU A 228 26.78 -39.33 0.97
C LEU A 228 27.43 -40.60 0.42
N VAL A 229 28.67 -40.52 -0.11
CA VAL A 229 29.42 -41.70 -0.57
C VAL A 229 29.67 -42.71 0.56
N VAL A 230 29.98 -42.24 1.77
CA VAL A 230 30.17 -43.11 2.95
C VAL A 230 28.86 -43.81 3.32
N ILE A 231 27.75 -43.07 3.36
CA ILE A 231 26.41 -43.64 3.62
C ILE A 231 26.07 -44.71 2.57
N PHE A 232 26.27 -44.42 1.29
CA PHE A 232 26.04 -45.40 0.22
C PHE A 232 26.95 -46.62 0.34
N SER A 233 28.20 -46.45 0.76
CA SER A 233 29.13 -47.56 1.00
C SER A 233 28.67 -48.46 2.14
N ILE A 234 28.18 -47.87 3.25
CA ILE A 234 27.62 -48.62 4.38
C ILE A 234 26.37 -49.39 3.94
N ILE A 235 25.45 -48.73 3.23
CA ILE A 235 24.22 -49.35 2.69
C ILE A 235 24.58 -50.50 1.74
N TYR A 236 25.55 -50.30 0.85
CA TYR A 236 26.01 -51.32 -0.09
C TYR A 236 26.56 -52.56 0.64
N VAL A 237 27.38 -52.36 1.68
CA VAL A 237 27.91 -53.46 2.50
C VAL A 237 26.80 -54.19 3.24
N LEU A 238 25.82 -53.48 3.81
CA LEU A 238 24.66 -54.08 4.48
C LEU A 238 23.80 -54.92 3.53
N ILE A 239 23.54 -54.41 2.31
CA ILE A 239 22.80 -55.15 1.28
C ILE A 239 23.58 -56.40 0.85
N LYS A 240 24.91 -56.28 0.69
CA LYS A 240 25.77 -57.40 0.29
C LYS A 240 25.86 -58.49 1.38
N GLN A 241 25.95 -58.11 2.65
CA GLN A 241 25.96 -59.06 3.78
C GLN A 241 24.66 -59.86 3.89
N ASN A 242 23.51 -59.26 3.59
CA ASN A 242 22.23 -59.96 3.60
C ASN A 242 22.02 -60.93 2.41
N ARG A 243 22.92 -60.96 1.42
CA ARG A 243 22.83 -61.83 0.23
C ARG A 243 23.70 -63.10 0.30
N THR A 244 24.42 -63.36 1.41
CA THR A 244 25.08 -64.66 1.57
C THR A 244 24.04 -65.75 1.88
N PRO A 245 23.94 -66.82 1.05
CA PRO A 245 22.96 -67.86 1.25
C PRO A 245 23.27 -68.63 2.54
N LYS A 246 22.31 -68.66 3.46
CA LYS A 246 22.30 -69.63 4.57
C LYS A 246 22.37 -71.02 3.95
N THR A 247 23.50 -71.69 4.11
CA THR A 247 23.68 -73.08 3.67
C THR A 247 22.67 -73.96 4.41
N PRO A 248 21.84 -74.75 3.71
CA PRO A 248 20.95 -75.71 4.35
C PRO A 248 21.79 -76.84 4.95
N MET A 249 21.66 -77.03 6.25
CA MET A 249 22.21 -78.15 6.99
C MET A 249 21.41 -79.41 6.63
N ASP A 250 22.04 -80.39 5.97
CA ASP A 250 21.41 -81.69 5.68
C ASP A 250 22.03 -82.83 6.51
N ARG A 251 21.16 -83.73 6.96
CA ARG A 251 21.36 -84.70 8.04
C ARG A 251 21.94 -86.04 7.54
N LYS A 252 22.63 -86.81 8.40
CA LYS A 252 22.28 -88.22 8.75
C LYS A 252 23.16 -88.87 9.85
N PRO A 253 22.66 -89.95 10.51
CA PRO A 253 23.03 -90.37 11.87
C PRO A 253 24.02 -91.54 11.95
N LYS A 254 24.67 -91.72 13.11
CA LYS A 254 25.28 -93.00 13.52
C LYS A 254 25.36 -93.14 15.06
N ASN A 255 24.44 -93.92 15.62
CA ASN A 255 24.60 -94.97 16.66
C ASN A 255 26.05 -95.20 17.15
N VAL A 256 26.47 -95.31 18.44
CA VAL A 256 26.05 -96.05 19.69
C VAL A 256 27.28 -95.95 20.68
N PRO A 257 27.31 -96.38 21.98
CA PRO A 257 26.56 -96.09 23.21
C PRO A 257 27.45 -95.57 24.41
N ASN A 258 26.84 -95.39 25.60
CA ASN A 258 27.42 -95.49 26.97
C ASN A 258 28.58 -94.55 27.39
N GLU A 259 28.35 -93.68 28.38
CA GLU A 259 28.61 -94.00 29.80
C GLU A 259 28.11 -92.89 30.74
N GLN A 260 27.77 -93.30 31.95
CA GLN A 260 27.08 -92.57 33.02
C GLN A 260 27.95 -91.51 33.72
N LEU A 261 27.31 -90.47 34.27
CA LEU A 261 27.38 -90.01 35.68
C LEU A 261 26.53 -88.72 35.80
N SER A 262 25.35 -88.73 36.42
CA SER A 262 25.05 -88.58 37.87
C SER A 262 25.02 -87.10 38.37
N TYR A 263 23.78 -86.61 38.52
CA TYR A 263 23.10 -85.55 39.35
C TYR A 263 23.84 -84.80 40.49
N PRO A 264 23.23 -83.78 41.17
CA PRO A 264 21.89 -83.13 41.02
C PRO A 264 21.92 -81.57 40.97
N VAL A 265 20.99 -80.89 40.28
CA VAL A 265 19.75 -80.22 40.76
C VAL A 265 19.76 -79.71 42.21
N GLU A 266 19.84 -78.40 42.38
CA GLU A 266 19.29 -77.69 43.54
C GLU A 266 18.60 -76.38 43.11
N LYS A 267 17.38 -76.19 43.63
CA LYS A 267 16.50 -75.03 43.45
C LYS A 267 16.94 -73.91 44.39
N GLN A 268 16.88 -72.65 43.97
CA GLN A 268 15.92 -71.65 44.51
C GLN A 268 16.20 -70.21 44.04
N PRO A 269 15.18 -69.33 44.08
CA PRO A 269 15.22 -67.96 43.56
C PRO A 269 15.66 -66.96 44.64
N GLY A 270 16.30 -65.86 44.23
CA GLY A 270 16.64 -64.80 45.19
C GLY A 270 17.33 -63.57 44.58
N ARG A 271 16.56 -62.47 44.54
CA ARG A 271 16.93 -61.11 44.97
C ARG A 271 18.17 -60.40 44.40
N ASN A 272 17.87 -59.19 43.90
CA ASN A 272 18.54 -57.91 44.13
C ASN A 272 20.04 -57.75 43.80
N LYS A 273 20.29 -56.86 42.84
CA LYS A 273 21.20 -55.70 42.90
C LYS A 273 21.01 -54.95 41.57
N GLN A 274 20.31 -53.81 41.52
CA GLN A 274 20.71 -52.51 42.05
C GLN A 274 22.12 -52.12 41.58
N LEU A 275 22.18 -51.34 40.50
CA LEU A 275 23.21 -50.34 40.25
C LEU A 275 22.59 -49.22 39.41
N ARG A 276 22.05 -48.24 40.14
CA ARG A 276 22.00 -46.85 39.70
C ARG A 276 23.45 -46.37 39.63
N PHE A 277 23.80 -45.67 38.57
CA PHE A 277 24.70 -44.52 38.66
C PHE A 277 24.24 -43.47 37.65
N SER A 278 23.50 -42.51 38.18
CA SER A 278 23.22 -41.21 37.61
C SER A 278 23.93 -40.20 38.51
N GLN A 279 24.92 -39.46 38.00
CA GLN A 279 25.46 -38.26 38.62
C GLN A 279 26.41 -37.51 37.68
N MET A 280 26.46 -36.18 37.87
CA MET A 280 27.17 -35.13 37.12
C MET A 280 26.41 -34.74 35.83
N GLU A 281 25.84 -33.55 35.71
CA GLU A 281 26.47 -32.25 35.95
C GLU A 281 25.40 -31.20 36.34
N LYS A 282 25.51 -30.67 37.56
CA LYS A 282 24.89 -29.40 37.98
C LYS A 282 26.04 -28.42 38.12
N ASN A 283 26.08 -27.41 37.27
CA ASN A 283 26.98 -26.27 37.47
C ASN A 283 26.27 -25.20 38.29
N GLU A 284 27.04 -24.76 39.27
CA GLU A 284 26.70 -23.95 40.42
C GLU A 284 26.76 -22.46 40.04
N ILE A 285 25.73 -21.72 40.43
CA ILE A 285 25.67 -20.26 40.34
C ILE A 285 26.39 -19.72 41.57
N THR A 286 27.59 -19.19 41.37
CA THR A 286 28.31 -18.45 42.40
C THR A 286 28.00 -16.96 42.24
N LEU A 287 27.26 -16.41 43.22
CA LEU A 287 27.18 -14.97 43.46
C LEU A 287 28.59 -14.41 43.68
N SER A 288 29.02 -13.49 42.81
CA SER A 288 30.07 -12.53 43.14
C SER A 288 29.49 -11.12 43.10
N ASN A 289 29.39 -10.56 44.29
CA ASN A 289 29.08 -9.17 44.59
C ASN A 289 30.21 -8.30 44.03
N SER A 290 29.95 -7.47 43.03
CA SER A 290 30.88 -6.43 42.57
C SER A 290 30.19 -5.08 42.56
N GLU A 291 30.75 -4.19 43.37
CA GLU A 291 30.32 -2.82 43.61
C GLU A 291 30.18 -2.01 42.32
N SER A 292 29.09 -1.23 42.26
CA SER A 292 28.80 -0.27 41.21
C SER A 292 29.86 0.83 41.15
N ARG A 293 30.73 0.78 40.15
CA ARG A 293 31.60 1.90 39.77
C ARG A 293 31.01 2.55 38.53
N VAL A 294 30.43 3.74 38.72
CA VAL A 294 29.95 4.61 37.64
C VAL A 294 31.16 5.08 36.84
N GLU A 295 31.33 4.57 35.63
CA GLU A 295 32.25 5.15 34.65
C GLU A 295 31.50 6.20 33.83
N GLU A 296 31.84 7.46 34.07
CA GLU A 296 31.39 8.64 33.34
C GLU A 296 31.92 8.56 31.90
N ILE A 297 31.07 8.16 30.96
CA ILE A 297 31.39 8.18 29.53
C ILE A 297 31.40 9.63 29.06
N ARG A 298 32.59 10.22 28.95
CA ARG A 298 32.80 11.52 28.28
C ARG A 298 32.90 11.31 26.78
N ILE A 299 31.85 11.67 26.06
CA ILE A 299 31.85 11.78 24.60
C ILE A 299 32.61 13.05 24.22
N PRO A 300 33.77 12.98 23.51
CA PRO A 300 34.42 14.18 23.00
C PRO A 300 33.63 14.73 21.82
N VAL A 301 33.02 15.90 22.02
CA VAL A 301 32.40 16.69 20.95
C VAL A 301 33.50 17.15 19.99
N GLN A 302 33.59 16.53 18.82
CA GLN A 302 34.42 17.02 17.74
C GLN A 302 33.74 18.23 17.09
N ALA A 303 34.19 19.43 17.45
CA ALA A 303 33.89 20.64 16.71
C ALA A 303 34.74 20.67 15.42
N LYS A 304 34.08 20.67 14.25
CA LYS A 304 34.57 21.05 12.90
C LYS A 304 33.40 20.82 11.93
N LYS A 305 33.06 21.66 10.96
CA LYS A 305 33.46 23.00 10.51
C LYS A 305 32.32 23.36 9.55
N LYS A 306 31.65 24.50 9.72
CA LYS A 306 30.68 25.00 8.73
C LYS A 306 31.46 25.40 7.48
N GLU A 307 31.36 24.62 6.41
CA GLU A 307 31.69 25.07 5.07
C GLU A 307 30.47 25.81 4.52
N THR A 308 30.57 27.13 4.50
CA THR A 308 29.68 28.02 3.78
C THR A 308 30.11 28.06 2.32
N THR A 309 29.37 27.41 1.44
CA THR A 309 29.54 27.60 -0.01
C THR A 309 28.81 28.86 -0.42
N TYR A 310 29.59 29.83 -0.90
CA TYR A 310 29.13 31.10 -1.44
C TYR A 310 28.40 30.86 -2.78
N LEU A 311 27.23 31.47 -2.92
CA LEU A 311 26.61 31.76 -4.22
C LEU A 311 27.50 32.76 -4.97
N SER A 312 27.90 32.43 -6.19
CA SER A 312 28.40 33.40 -7.16
C SER A 312 27.66 33.24 -8.47
N GLU A 313 26.93 34.27 -8.86
CA GLU A 313 26.45 34.52 -10.21
C GLU A 313 27.64 34.72 -11.16
N GLN A 314 27.69 33.97 -12.27
CA GLN A 314 28.38 34.45 -13.47
C GLN A 314 27.82 33.79 -14.73
N LYS A 315 27.37 34.64 -15.66
CA LYS A 315 27.06 34.33 -17.07
C LYS A 315 28.34 33.99 -17.84
N GLU A 316 28.26 33.02 -18.76
CA GLU A 316 28.46 33.17 -20.23
C GLU A 316 28.79 31.83 -20.91
N ASP A 317 28.03 31.55 -21.98
CA ASP A 317 28.37 30.98 -23.29
C ASP A 317 29.28 29.74 -23.50
N THR A 318 28.65 28.79 -24.21
CA THR A 318 29.17 27.91 -25.29
C THR A 318 30.29 26.91 -24.98
N GLN A 319 29.97 25.60 -25.02
CA GLN A 319 30.46 24.64 -26.04
C GLN A 319 29.99 23.20 -25.76
N ARG A 320 29.56 22.55 -26.84
CA ARG A 320 29.27 21.10 -26.96
C ARG A 320 30.57 20.30 -26.80
N PRO A 321 30.49 19.10 -26.18
CA PRO A 321 31.18 17.95 -26.73
C PRO A 321 30.24 16.77 -26.95
N GLU A 322 30.55 16.02 -28.01
CA GLU A 322 29.89 14.81 -28.47
C GLU A 322 30.34 13.58 -27.67
N ASP A 323 29.47 12.57 -27.74
CA ASP A 323 29.74 11.13 -27.72
C ASP A 323 30.05 10.46 -26.37
N ASP A 324 29.00 9.90 -25.75
CA ASP A 324 29.09 8.61 -25.07
C ASP A 324 27.77 7.84 -25.28
N LYS A 325 27.83 6.79 -26.11
CA LYS A 325 26.76 5.82 -26.31
C LYS A 325 26.67 4.91 -25.09
N LEU A 326 25.71 5.17 -24.20
CA LEU A 326 25.31 4.25 -23.14
C LEU A 326 24.11 3.42 -23.60
N HIS A 327 24.21 2.09 -23.41
CA HIS A 327 23.21 1.07 -23.72
C HIS A 327 21.83 1.38 -23.12
N GLU A 328 20.80 1.53 -23.97
CA GLU A 328 19.39 1.74 -23.60
C GLU A 328 18.59 0.44 -23.36
N ASP A 329 19.23 -0.74 -23.39
CA ASP A 329 18.50 -2.02 -23.48
C ASP A 329 18.13 -2.69 -22.13
N GLU A 330 18.41 -2.07 -20.98
CA GLU A 330 18.10 -2.68 -19.67
C GLU A 330 16.90 -2.10 -18.94
N TRP A 331 16.29 -1.01 -19.44
CA TRP A 331 15.12 -0.38 -18.79
C TRP A 331 13.79 -1.12 -19.03
N PHE A 332 13.73 -2.07 -19.98
CA PHE A 332 12.45 -2.63 -20.45
C PHE A 332 12.02 -3.98 -19.86
N LYS A 333 12.77 -4.59 -18.93
CA LYS A 333 12.40 -5.91 -18.38
C LYS A 333 11.22 -5.91 -17.38
N GLY A 334 10.65 -4.75 -17.04
CA GLY A 334 9.55 -4.61 -16.09
C GLY A 334 8.13 -4.56 -16.69
N GLN A 335 7.98 -4.31 -18.00
CA GLN A 335 6.63 -4.07 -18.57
C GLN A 335 5.83 -5.35 -18.85
N ASP A 336 6.50 -6.47 -19.17
CA ASP A 336 5.80 -7.73 -19.47
C ASP A 336 5.10 -8.31 -18.23
N TYR A 337 5.65 -8.06 -17.03
CA TYR A 337 5.04 -8.49 -15.77
C TYR A 337 3.74 -7.72 -15.47
N MET A 338 3.72 -6.41 -15.74
CA MET A 338 2.53 -5.58 -15.57
C MET A 338 1.42 -5.96 -16.56
N ARG A 339 1.80 -6.33 -17.80
CA ARG A 339 0.87 -6.84 -18.81
C ARG A 339 0.19 -8.14 -18.35
N TYR A 340 0.97 -9.08 -17.83
CA TYR A 340 0.43 -10.35 -17.32
C TYR A 340 -0.55 -10.16 -16.16
N LYS A 341 -0.24 -9.25 -15.21
CA LYS A 341 -1.15 -8.95 -14.09
C LYS A 341 -2.43 -8.23 -14.50
N LEU A 342 -2.39 -7.35 -15.51
CA LEU A 342 -3.58 -6.67 -16.03
C LEU A 342 -4.50 -7.62 -16.80
N ASP A 343 -3.93 -8.55 -17.58
CA ASP A 343 -4.68 -9.58 -18.30
C ASP A 343 -5.32 -10.60 -17.34
N GLU A 344 -4.67 -10.91 -16.22
CA GLU A 344 -5.21 -11.75 -15.14
C GLU A 344 -6.42 -11.10 -14.43
N LEU A 345 -6.39 -9.78 -14.22
CA LEU A 345 -7.46 -9.05 -13.54
C LEU A 345 -8.69 -8.78 -14.42
N THR A 346 -8.53 -8.75 -15.74
CA THR A 346 -9.61 -8.37 -16.67
C THR A 346 -10.27 -9.56 -17.38
N GLY A 347 -9.65 -10.74 -17.36
CA GLY A 347 -10.27 -11.99 -17.82
C GLY A 347 -10.59 -12.08 -19.32
N ILE A 348 -10.17 -11.11 -20.13
CA ILE A 348 -10.35 -11.09 -21.58
C ILE A 348 -8.97 -11.14 -22.23
N ILE A 349 -8.54 -12.34 -22.60
CA ILE A 349 -7.30 -12.55 -23.34
C ILE A 349 -7.57 -12.20 -24.82
N ASP A 350 -7.23 -10.99 -25.24
CA ASP A 350 -7.21 -10.63 -26.65
C ASP A 350 -5.84 -10.97 -27.26
N GLN A 351 -5.69 -12.21 -27.72
CA GLN A 351 -4.44 -12.76 -28.26
C GLN A 351 -4.06 -12.21 -29.65
N GLN A 352 -4.79 -11.25 -30.21
CA GLN A 352 -4.69 -10.90 -31.63
C GLN A 352 -4.19 -9.49 -31.96
N THR A 353 -3.68 -8.73 -30.99
CA THR A 353 -3.02 -7.45 -31.28
C THR A 353 -1.50 -7.58 -31.19
N ASP A 354 -0.88 -7.80 -32.35
CA ASP A 354 0.56 -7.70 -32.56
C ASP A 354 1.04 -6.27 -32.22
N GLY A 355 1.46 -6.05 -30.98
CA GLY A 355 2.58 -5.19 -30.59
C GLY A 355 2.60 -3.72 -31.06
N LYS A 356 1.47 -3.08 -31.34
CA LYS A 356 1.43 -1.69 -31.84
C LYS A 356 0.61 -0.73 -30.97
N TRP A 357 0.85 -0.73 -29.65
CA TRP A 357 0.07 0.13 -28.75
C TRP A 357 0.73 1.43 -28.31
N PHE A 358 1.96 1.72 -28.74
CA PHE A 358 2.57 3.03 -28.53
C PHE A 358 3.45 3.44 -29.71
N GLU A 359 2.83 3.80 -30.83
CA GLU A 359 3.47 4.73 -31.78
C GLU A 359 3.24 6.14 -31.22
N GLY A 360 4.31 6.74 -30.67
CA GLY A 360 4.27 8.02 -29.94
C GLY A 360 3.71 9.20 -30.74
N GLN A 361 3.63 10.37 -30.09
CA GLN A 361 3.04 11.65 -30.53
C GLN A 361 3.18 12.07 -32.01
N HIS A 362 4.08 11.48 -32.79
CA HIS A 362 4.18 11.71 -34.23
C HIS A 362 3.10 11.01 -35.07
N ASP A 363 2.54 9.89 -34.60
CA ASP A 363 1.57 9.12 -35.39
C ASP A 363 0.14 9.73 -35.33
N THR A 364 -0.21 10.40 -34.24
CA THR A 364 -1.47 11.15 -34.12
C THR A 364 -1.51 12.34 -35.08
N LYS A 365 -0.38 13.03 -35.29
CA LYS A 365 -0.29 14.16 -36.24
C LYS A 365 -0.51 13.71 -37.68
N HIS A 366 0.04 12.55 -38.07
CA HIS A 366 -0.15 12.00 -39.42
C HIS A 366 -1.60 11.54 -39.65
N LYS A 367 -2.22 10.90 -38.65
CA LYS A 367 -3.64 10.48 -38.72
C LYS A 367 -4.60 11.67 -38.82
N VAL A 368 -4.33 12.77 -38.11
CA VAL A 368 -5.13 14.00 -38.21
C VAL A 368 -4.98 14.67 -39.58
N ASP A 369 -3.76 14.74 -40.12
CA ASP A 369 -3.52 15.30 -41.46
C ASP A 369 -4.17 14.46 -42.58
N GLU A 370 -4.18 13.14 -42.44
CA GLU A 370 -4.82 12.25 -43.41
C GLU A 370 -6.35 12.38 -43.38
N ALA A 371 -6.94 12.53 -42.18
CA ALA A 371 -8.37 12.77 -42.00
C ALA A 371 -8.80 14.13 -42.57
N LEU A 372 -8.00 15.18 -42.35
CA LEU A 372 -8.23 16.51 -42.93
C LEU A 372 -8.17 16.48 -44.46
N LYS A 373 -7.18 15.78 -45.05
CA LYS A 373 -7.09 15.61 -46.50
C LYS A 373 -8.28 14.86 -47.10
N LYS A 374 -8.80 13.82 -46.43
CA LYS A 374 -9.99 13.09 -46.89
C LYS A 374 -11.25 13.97 -46.89
N ASN A 375 -11.46 14.78 -45.85
CA ASN A 375 -12.62 15.67 -45.77
C ASN A 375 -12.59 16.80 -46.82
N VAL A 376 -11.43 17.37 -47.12
CA VAL A 376 -11.28 18.38 -48.18
C VAL A 376 -11.57 17.78 -49.56
N LYS A 377 -11.17 16.52 -49.80
CA LYS A 377 -11.43 15.83 -51.07
C LYS A 377 -12.92 15.51 -51.27
N LYS A 378 -13.62 15.15 -50.20
CA LYS A 378 -15.08 14.89 -50.21
C LYS A 378 -15.89 16.16 -50.46
N LYS A 379 -15.47 17.29 -49.88
CA LYS A 379 -16.16 18.58 -50.10
C LYS A 379 -16.03 19.08 -51.55
N LYS A 380 -14.89 18.82 -52.21
CA LYS A 380 -14.70 19.13 -53.65
C LYS A 380 -15.45 18.21 -54.60
N SER A 381 -15.75 16.97 -54.21
CA SER A 381 -16.57 16.08 -55.06
C SER A 381 -18.06 16.44 -55.00
N ASP A 382 -18.53 16.99 -53.88
CA ASP A 382 -19.92 17.37 -53.71
C ASP A 382 -20.25 18.73 -54.39
N GLU A 383 -19.27 19.62 -54.52
CA GLU A 383 -19.39 20.88 -55.28
C GLU A 383 -19.38 20.71 -56.82
N ASN A 384 -18.86 19.59 -57.34
CA ASN A 384 -18.82 19.32 -58.77
C ASN A 384 -20.04 18.52 -59.29
N ASN A 385 -20.97 18.15 -58.40
CA ASN A 385 -22.18 17.38 -58.71
C ASN A 385 -23.49 18.16 -58.50
N ASN A 386 -23.40 19.48 -58.30
CA ASN A 386 -24.49 20.45 -58.34
C ASN A 386 -24.19 21.49 -59.43
#